data_AF-A0A2N5U0N8-F1
#
_entry.id   AF-A0A2N5U0N8-F1
#
_cell.length_a   1.000
_cell.length_b   1.000
_cell.length_c   1.000
_cell.angle_alpha   90.00
_cell.angle_beta   90.00
_cell.angle_gamma   90.00
#
_symmetry.space_group_name_H-M   'P 1'
#
loop_
_entity.id
_entity.type
_entity.pdbx_description
1 polymer ?
#
loop_
_entity_poly.entity_id
_entity_poly.type
_entity_poly.pdbx_seq_one_letter_code
_entity_poly.pdbx_strand_id
1 'polypeptide(L)'
;MRKACKAEVKTIEKDGSEKIIDFVAKIQFGDDFPHVSNHAANARTYRATTLLLNKYKEVVLQNQVLRQSYCKKAALMEVVRHAVVITGHDVDFPHKVYFLEAALIGDYVKYSSNANFDLTDDQNGMDPIIFGLMNAFTHWTYQDSLGKQLVCDLQGVGPIITEPQIIHVDSS
;
A
#
# COMPACT_ATOMS: atom_id res chain seq x y z
N MET A 1 13.82 -7.08 -5.25
CA MET A 1 14.29 -6.46 -3.99
C MET A 1 14.49 -4.96 -4.22
N ARG A 2 14.14 -4.11 -3.25
CA ARG A 2 14.25 -2.64 -3.36
C ARG A 2 15.07 -2.09 -2.20
N LYS A 3 15.78 -0.99 -2.42
CA LYS A 3 16.42 -0.21 -1.36
C LYS A 3 15.56 1.01 -1.05
N ALA A 4 15.23 1.21 0.22
CA ALA A 4 14.53 2.39 0.72
C ALA A 4 15.53 3.44 1.24
N CYS A 5 15.31 4.69 0.90
CA CYS A 5 16.09 5.85 1.33
C CYS A 5 15.14 6.92 1.87
N LYS A 6 15.57 7.69 2.88
CA LYS A 6 14.83 8.89 3.29
C LYS A 6 14.79 9.88 2.12
N ALA A 7 13.64 10.51 1.91
CA ALA A 7 13.45 11.59 0.96
C ALA A 7 12.57 12.68 1.59
N GLU A 8 12.68 13.90 1.06
CA GLU A 8 11.87 15.03 1.48
C GLU A 8 11.29 15.68 0.22
N VAL A 9 9.99 15.95 0.22
CA VAL A 9 9.30 16.63 -0.87
C VAL A 9 8.85 17.98 -0.37
N LYS A 10 9.36 19.03 -1.01
CA LYS A 10 8.95 20.42 -0.77
C LYS A 10 7.75 20.75 -1.65
N THR A 11 6.64 21.13 -1.04
CA THR A 11 5.44 21.61 -1.71
C THR A 11 5.20 23.09 -1.36
N ILE A 12 4.74 23.87 -2.34
CA ILE A 12 4.34 25.26 -2.14
C ILE A 12 2.82 25.27 -1.99
N GLU A 13 2.32 25.75 -0.86
CA GLU A 13 0.89 25.86 -0.59
C GLU A 13 0.27 27.07 -1.32
N LYS A 14 -1.06 27.18 -1.32
CA LYS A 14 -1.78 28.23 -2.06
C LYS A 14 -1.47 29.64 -1.57
N ASP A 15 -1.05 29.78 -0.32
CA ASP A 15 -0.65 31.05 0.30
C ASP A 15 0.84 31.38 0.06
N GLY A 16 1.56 30.55 -0.70
CA GLY A 16 2.98 30.70 -0.97
C GLY A 16 3.90 30.14 0.13
N SER A 17 3.33 29.58 1.21
CA SER A 17 4.13 28.94 2.25
C SER A 17 4.74 27.63 1.77
N GLU A 18 5.90 27.29 2.32
CA GLU A 18 6.62 26.07 2.00
C GLU A 18 6.32 24.99 3.03
N LYS A 19 5.92 23.81 2.56
CA LYS A 19 5.72 22.63 3.39
C LYS A 19 6.65 21.53 2.94
N ILE A 20 7.47 21.04 3.87
CA ILE A 20 8.31 19.86 3.66
C ILE A 20 7.54 18.66 4.20
N ILE A 21 7.41 17.63 3.37
CA ILE A 21 6.78 16.37 3.73
C ILE A 21 7.83 15.27 3.60
N ASP A 22 7.95 14.45 4.65
CA ASP A 22 8.83 13.29 4.62
C ASP A 22 8.26 12.19 3.72
N PHE A 23 9.13 11.66 2.87
CA PHE A 23 8.86 10.55 1.97
C PHE A 23 9.93 9.47 2.14
N VAL A 24 9.63 8.29 1.62
CA VAL A 24 10.58 7.20 1.42
C VAL A 24 10.74 7.01 -0.08
N ALA A 25 11.97 7.16 -0.57
CA ALA A 25 12.32 6.87 -1.96
C ALA A 25 12.80 5.43 -2.09
N LYS A 26 12.14 4.65 -2.94
CA LYS A 26 12.50 3.25 -3.22
C LYS A 26 13.10 3.12 -4.61
N ILE A 27 14.26 2.49 -4.67
CA ILE A 27 15.03 2.24 -5.89
C ILE A 27 15.12 0.73 -6.09
N GLN A 28 15.01 0.27 -7.34
CA GLN A 28 15.17 -1.13 -7.67
C GLN A 28 16.64 -1.55 -7.59
N PHE A 29 16.91 -2.71 -6.99
CA PHE A 29 18.28 -3.24 -6.92
C PHE A 29 18.73 -3.75 -8.29
N GLY A 30 19.94 -3.38 -8.72
CA GLY A 30 20.52 -3.81 -10.01
C GLY A 30 19.91 -3.15 -11.25
N ASP A 31 19.36 -1.93 -11.10
CA ASP A 31 18.74 -1.19 -12.21
C ASP A 31 19.75 -0.26 -12.89
N ASP A 32 20.71 -0.84 -13.62
CA ASP A 32 21.77 -0.10 -14.32
C ASP A 32 21.21 0.79 -15.46
N PHE A 33 20.00 0.47 -15.94
CA PHE A 33 19.26 1.20 -16.98
C PHE A 33 17.84 1.50 -16.48
N PRO A 34 17.64 2.57 -15.70
CA PRO A 34 16.37 2.84 -15.06
C PRO A 34 15.28 3.09 -16.10
N HIS A 35 14.15 2.39 -15.95
CA HIS A 35 13.01 2.54 -16.85
C HIS A 35 11.71 2.63 -16.06
N VAL A 36 10.80 3.52 -16.46
CA VAL A 36 9.54 3.77 -15.74
C VAL A 36 8.69 2.50 -15.64
N SER A 37 8.75 1.62 -16.64
CA SER A 37 8.03 0.33 -16.63
C SER A 37 8.39 -0.55 -15.42
N ASN A 38 9.63 -0.47 -14.93
CA ASN A 38 10.10 -1.25 -13.78
C ASN A 38 9.32 -0.88 -12.50
N HIS A 39 8.92 0.39 -12.39
CA HIS A 39 8.12 0.91 -11.29
C HIS A 39 6.60 0.89 -11.59
N ALA A 40 6.22 0.79 -12.86
CA ALA A 40 4.81 0.76 -13.28
C ALA A 40 4.04 -0.45 -12.73
N ALA A 41 4.70 -1.61 -12.59
CA ALA A 41 4.07 -2.79 -11.97
C ALA A 41 3.68 -2.51 -10.51
N ASN A 42 4.58 -1.92 -9.71
CA ASN A 42 4.29 -1.54 -8.32
C ASN A 42 3.16 -0.50 -8.25
N ALA A 43 3.21 0.53 -9.11
CA ALA A 43 2.16 1.55 -9.16
C ALA A 43 0.79 0.94 -9.50
N ARG A 44 0.74 0.00 -10.44
CA ARG A 44 -0.49 -0.75 -10.77
C ARG A 44 -0.98 -1.57 -9.59
N THR A 45 -0.10 -2.26 -8.86
CA THR A 45 -0.46 -3.02 -7.66
C THR A 45 -1.08 -2.12 -6.60
N TYR A 46 -0.45 -0.99 -6.26
CA TYR A 46 -1.00 -0.07 -5.25
C TYR A 46 -2.35 0.50 -5.68
N ARG A 47 -2.49 0.83 -6.97
CA ARG A 47 -3.75 1.30 -7.53
C ARG A 47 -4.84 0.23 -7.49
N ALA A 48 -4.53 -1.00 -7.87
CA ALA A 48 -5.45 -2.12 -7.84
C ALA A 48 -5.90 -2.43 -6.41
N THR A 49 -4.95 -2.49 -5.46
CA THR A 49 -5.25 -2.64 -4.02
C THR A 49 -6.14 -1.51 -3.51
N THR A 50 -5.90 -0.26 -3.91
CA THR A 50 -6.76 0.88 -3.53
C THR A 50 -8.21 0.69 -4.02
N LEU A 51 -8.39 0.25 -5.27
CA LEU A 51 -9.72 0.03 -5.84
C LEU A 51 -10.44 -1.13 -5.14
N LEU A 52 -9.75 -2.24 -4.87
CA LEU A 52 -10.30 -3.37 -4.13
C LEU A 52 -10.63 -3.00 -2.68
N LEU A 53 -9.77 -2.24 -2.02
CA LEU A 53 -9.99 -1.77 -0.65
C LEU A 53 -11.22 -0.87 -0.57
N ASN A 54 -11.44 0.03 -1.53
CA ASN A 54 -12.62 0.87 -1.56
C ASN A 54 -13.91 0.06 -1.70
N LYS A 55 -13.94 -0.95 -2.58
CA LYS A 55 -15.07 -1.89 -2.70
C LYS A 55 -15.30 -2.65 -1.39
N TYR A 56 -14.24 -3.16 -0.77
CA TYR A 56 -14.34 -3.83 0.52
C TYR A 56 -14.90 -2.91 1.62
N LYS A 57 -14.45 -1.65 1.67
CA LYS A 57 -14.95 -0.64 2.60
C LYS A 57 -16.45 -0.40 2.40
N GLU A 58 -16.93 -0.34 1.17
CA GLU A 58 -18.37 -0.23 0.89
C GLU A 58 -19.16 -1.40 1.49
N VAL A 59 -18.69 -2.63 1.29
CA VAL A 59 -19.31 -3.85 1.86
C VAL A 59 -19.34 -3.78 3.40
N VAL A 60 -18.23 -3.38 4.02
CA VAL A 60 -18.14 -3.24 5.49
C VAL A 60 -19.08 -2.16 6.02
N LEU A 61 -19.11 -1.00 5.38
CA LEU A 61 -19.90 0.16 5.81
C LEU A 61 -21.41 -0.03 5.62
N GLN A 62 -21.82 -0.85 4.65
CA GLN A 62 -23.22 -1.18 4.40
C GLN A 62 -23.72 -2.34 5.28
N ASN A 63 -22.83 -3.00 6.03
CA ASN A 63 -23.20 -4.12 6.89
C ASN A 63 -23.85 -3.61 8.20
N GLN A 64 -25.17 -3.78 8.30
CA GLN A 64 -25.96 -3.34 9.46
C GLN A 64 -25.72 -4.15 10.75
N VAL A 65 -25.13 -5.34 10.64
CA VAL A 65 -24.86 -6.23 11.78
C VAL A 65 -23.51 -5.92 12.42
N LEU A 66 -22.58 -5.36 11.64
CA LEU A 66 -21.22 -5.10 12.10
C LEU A 66 -21.20 -3.97 13.14
N ARG A 67 -20.41 -4.14 14.21
CA ARG A 67 -20.27 -3.11 15.23
C ARG A 67 -19.67 -1.84 14.64
N GLN A 68 -20.18 -0.68 15.07
CA GLN A 68 -19.75 0.64 14.60
C GLN A 68 -18.23 0.88 14.72
N SER A 69 -17.56 0.23 15.68
CA SER A 69 -16.10 0.31 15.84
C SER A 69 -15.35 -0.20 14.60
N TYR A 70 -15.81 -1.28 13.99
CA TYR A 70 -15.24 -1.82 12.75
C TYR A 70 -15.50 -0.86 11.59
N CYS A 71 -16.73 -0.34 11.45
CA CYS A 71 -17.06 0.63 10.41
C CYS A 71 -16.18 1.89 10.48
N LYS A 72 -15.98 2.42 11.70
CA LYS A 72 -15.08 3.57 11.94
C LYS A 72 -13.63 3.26 11.56
N LYS A 73 -13.11 2.09 11.92
CA LYS A 73 -11.73 1.68 11.59
C LYS A 73 -11.56 1.40 10.10
N ALA A 74 -12.52 0.73 9.47
CA ALA A 74 -12.53 0.46 8.04
C ALA A 74 -12.56 1.74 7.20
N ALA A 75 -13.32 2.75 7.62
CA ALA A 75 -13.36 4.05 6.95
C ALA A 75 -11.97 4.71 6.86
N LEU A 76 -11.10 4.48 7.85
CA LEU A 76 -9.74 5.01 7.92
C LEU A 76 -8.72 4.20 7.11
N MET A 77 -9.06 2.99 6.67
CA MET A 77 -8.12 2.17 5.89
C MET A 77 -7.84 2.82 4.54
N GLU A 78 -6.56 2.96 4.20
CA GLU A 78 -6.10 3.49 2.92
C GLU A 78 -4.74 2.90 2.52
N VAL A 79 -4.44 2.94 1.22
CA VAL A 79 -3.10 2.65 0.72
C VAL A 79 -2.27 3.93 0.80
N VAL A 80 -1.03 3.82 1.26
CA VAL A 80 -0.10 4.95 1.40
C VAL A 80 -0.04 5.77 0.11
N ARG A 81 0.00 7.09 0.27
CA ARG A 81 0.21 8.00 -0.84
C ARG A 81 1.55 7.69 -1.50
N HIS A 82 1.53 7.46 -2.80
CA HIS A 82 2.70 7.07 -3.56
C HIS A 82 2.75 7.76 -4.91
N ALA A 83 3.94 7.81 -5.50
CA ALA A 83 4.17 8.35 -6.84
C ALA A 83 5.39 7.69 -7.50
N VAL A 84 5.38 7.60 -8.83
CA VAL A 84 6.61 7.33 -9.59
C VAL A 84 7.21 8.68 -9.97
N VAL A 85 8.45 8.91 -9.58
CA VAL A 85 9.17 10.16 -9.82
C VAL A 85 10.40 9.86 -10.65
N ILE A 86 10.62 10.67 -11.68
CA ILE A 86 11.81 10.59 -12.52
C ILE A 86 12.67 11.83 -12.33
N THR A 87 13.98 11.68 -12.55
CA THR A 87 14.87 12.80 -12.80
C THR A 87 15.47 12.65 -14.20
N GLY A 88 15.77 13.76 -14.87
CA GLY A 88 16.23 13.77 -16.25
C GLY A 88 15.34 14.64 -17.14
N HIS A 89 15.57 14.58 -18.44
CA HIS A 89 14.89 15.44 -19.42
C HIS A 89 13.58 14.85 -19.96
N ASP A 90 13.45 13.52 -20.01
CA ASP A 90 12.31 12.81 -20.61
C ASP A 90 11.96 11.53 -19.82
N VAL A 91 10.68 11.14 -19.85
CA VAL A 91 10.14 9.86 -19.36
C VAL A 91 10.74 8.67 -20.11
N ASP A 92 11.06 8.83 -21.39
CA ASP A 92 11.64 7.75 -22.21
C ASP A 92 13.13 7.53 -21.90
N PHE A 93 13.81 8.54 -21.36
CA PHE A 93 15.24 8.49 -21.03
C PHE A 93 15.51 9.11 -19.65
N PRO A 94 14.99 8.51 -18.57
CA PRO A 94 15.19 9.04 -17.23
C PRO A 94 16.63 8.78 -16.77
N HIS A 95 17.23 9.74 -16.07
CA HIS A 95 18.49 9.53 -15.37
C HIS A 95 18.31 8.61 -14.16
N LYS A 96 17.21 8.79 -13.42
CA LYS A 96 16.81 7.94 -12.29
C LYS A 96 15.30 7.85 -12.21
N VAL A 97 14.82 6.71 -11.73
CA VAL A 97 13.41 6.47 -11.41
C VAL A 97 13.31 6.09 -9.94
N TYR A 98 12.34 6.68 -9.25
CA TYR A 98 12.05 6.46 -7.84
C TYR A 98 10.58 6.11 -7.67
N PHE A 99 10.30 5.15 -6.78
CA PHE A 99 8.96 4.98 -6.23
C PHE A 99 8.91 5.68 -4.87
N LEU A 100 8.21 6.80 -4.80
CA LEU A 100 8.03 7.56 -3.57
C LEU A 100 6.80 7.08 -2.83
N GLU A 101 6.89 7.00 -1.51
CA GLU A 101 5.78 6.82 -0.58
C GLU A 101 5.85 7.86 0.53
N ALA A 102 4.71 8.37 1.00
CA ALA A 102 4.71 9.20 2.19
C ALA A 102 5.30 8.40 3.37
N ALA A 103 6.20 9.02 4.15
CA ALA A 103 6.80 8.34 5.29
C ALA A 103 5.73 8.05 6.35
N LEU A 104 5.66 6.80 6.80
CA LEU A 104 4.74 6.40 7.87
C LEU A 104 5.45 6.56 9.21
N ILE A 105 4.81 7.28 10.14
CA ILE A 105 5.32 7.54 11.48
C ILE A 105 4.54 6.70 12.48
N GLY A 106 5.21 5.77 13.15
CA GLY A 106 4.65 4.91 14.18
C GLY A 106 5.18 3.48 14.09
N ASP A 107 4.56 2.59 14.85
CA ASP A 107 4.91 1.17 14.89
C ASP A 107 4.48 0.47 13.59
N TYR A 108 5.47 -0.05 12.88
CA TYR A 108 5.25 -0.83 11.67
C TYR A 108 4.86 -2.26 12.03
N VAL A 109 3.74 -2.73 11.50
CA VAL A 109 3.22 -4.08 11.75
C VAL A 109 2.85 -4.78 10.45
N LYS A 110 2.85 -6.11 10.48
CA LYS A 110 2.43 -6.96 9.37
C LYS A 110 1.14 -7.69 9.72
N TYR A 111 0.08 -7.45 8.95
CA TYR A 111 -1.27 -7.98 9.18
C TYR A 111 -1.54 -9.27 8.40
N SER A 112 -0.95 -9.41 7.21
CA SER A 112 -0.95 -10.66 6.43
C SER A 112 0.39 -10.83 5.71
N SER A 113 0.77 -12.07 5.42
CA SER A 113 1.96 -12.40 4.64
C SER A 113 1.60 -12.91 3.25
N ASN A 114 2.58 -13.06 2.39
CA ASN A 114 2.45 -13.73 1.09
C ASN A 114 2.84 -15.22 1.13
N ALA A 115 3.33 -15.71 2.27
CA ALA A 115 3.79 -17.10 2.44
C ALA A 115 3.23 -17.79 3.68
N ASN A 116 3.06 -17.06 4.80
CA ASN A 116 2.47 -17.59 6.03
C ASN A 116 1.34 -16.69 6.54
N PHE A 117 0.10 -17.14 6.40
CA PHE A 117 -1.09 -16.40 6.84
C PHE A 117 -1.40 -16.57 8.33
N ASP A 118 -0.67 -17.43 9.04
CA ASP A 118 -0.80 -17.63 10.48
C ASP A 118 0.06 -16.59 11.24
N LEU A 119 -0.44 -15.36 11.30
CA LEU A 119 0.16 -14.26 12.07
C LEU A 119 -0.62 -14.04 13.37
N THR A 120 0.10 -13.78 14.44
CA THR A 120 -0.46 -13.42 15.75
C THR A 120 -0.70 -11.91 15.86
N ASP A 121 -1.65 -11.52 16.71
CA ASP A 121 -2.05 -10.14 16.96
C ASP A 121 -1.26 -9.45 18.10
N ASP A 122 -0.09 -10.00 18.45
CA ASP A 122 0.74 -9.60 19.58
C ASP A 122 1.84 -8.58 19.22
N GLN A 123 1.90 -8.13 17.97
CA GLN A 123 2.86 -7.12 17.53
C GLN A 123 2.57 -5.76 18.21
N ASN A 124 3.62 -5.10 18.71
CA ASN A 124 3.48 -3.76 19.27
C ASN A 124 2.90 -2.78 18.23
N GLY A 125 1.94 -1.95 18.65
CA GLY A 125 1.24 -1.02 17.76
C GLY A 125 0.13 -1.63 16.89
N MET A 126 -0.11 -2.95 16.99
CA MET A 126 -1.21 -3.60 16.28
C MET A 126 -2.56 -3.33 16.96
N ASP A 127 -3.53 -2.84 16.19
CA ASP A 127 -4.92 -2.73 16.61
C ASP A 127 -5.67 -4.02 16.19
N PRO A 128 -6.28 -4.77 17.12
CA PRO A 128 -6.93 -6.05 16.81
C PRO A 128 -8.11 -5.93 15.81
N ILE A 129 -8.81 -4.79 15.79
CA ILE A 129 -9.89 -4.55 14.83
C ILE A 129 -9.29 -4.33 13.44
N ILE A 130 -8.20 -3.57 13.33
CA ILE A 130 -7.50 -3.37 12.05
C ILE A 130 -6.92 -4.71 11.57
N PHE A 131 -6.30 -5.49 12.45
CA PHE A 131 -5.80 -6.82 12.13
C PHE A 131 -6.90 -7.73 11.56
N GLY A 132 -8.06 -7.79 12.23
CA GLY A 132 -9.21 -8.53 11.74
C GLY A 132 -9.74 -8.04 10.39
N LEU A 133 -9.82 -6.72 10.19
CA LEU A 133 -10.26 -6.11 8.92
C LEU A 133 -9.28 -6.39 7.78
N MET A 134 -7.97 -6.33 8.02
CA MET A 134 -6.95 -6.63 7.01
C MET A 134 -7.00 -8.10 6.60
N ASN A 135 -7.13 -9.03 7.55
CA ASN A 135 -7.28 -10.46 7.25
C ASN A 135 -8.60 -10.76 6.51
N ALA A 136 -9.69 -10.10 6.92
CA ALA A 136 -10.95 -10.21 6.22
C ALA A 136 -10.89 -9.61 4.79
N PHE A 137 -10.13 -8.54 4.58
CA PHE A 137 -9.88 -7.97 3.25
C PHE A 137 -9.13 -8.96 2.35
N THR A 138 -8.05 -9.56 2.85
CA THR A 138 -7.31 -10.64 2.17
C THR A 138 -8.27 -11.75 1.70
N HIS A 139 -9.07 -12.31 2.61
CA HIS A 139 -10.05 -13.34 2.29
C HIS A 139 -11.14 -12.85 1.32
N TRP A 140 -11.67 -11.65 1.53
CA TRP A 140 -12.71 -11.07 0.68
C TRP A 140 -12.25 -10.91 -0.77
N THR A 141 -10.99 -10.49 -1.03
CA THR A 141 -10.48 -10.36 -2.41
C THR A 141 -10.37 -11.68 -3.14
N TYR A 142 -10.07 -12.77 -2.42
CA TYR A 142 -10.13 -14.12 -2.96
C TYR A 142 -11.54 -14.53 -3.33
N GLN A 143 -12.51 -14.26 -2.46
CA GLN A 143 -13.92 -14.57 -2.72
C GLN A 143 -14.51 -13.72 -3.87
N ASP A 144 -14.30 -12.41 -3.86
CA ASP A 144 -14.80 -11.46 -4.87
C ASP A 144 -14.29 -11.81 -6.28
N SER A 145 -13.09 -12.38 -6.36
CA SER A 145 -12.49 -12.83 -7.62
C SER A 145 -12.81 -14.27 -8.02
N LEU A 146 -13.69 -14.97 -7.28
CA LEU A 146 -13.98 -16.39 -7.48
C LEU A 146 -12.72 -17.26 -7.42
N GLY A 147 -11.84 -16.95 -6.49
CA GLY A 147 -10.59 -17.67 -6.24
C GLY A 147 -9.46 -17.37 -7.23
N LYS A 148 -9.56 -16.33 -8.07
CA LYS A 148 -8.56 -16.03 -9.11
C LYS A 148 -7.41 -15.13 -8.66
N GLN A 149 -7.64 -14.31 -7.64
CA GLN A 149 -6.63 -13.39 -7.12
C GLN A 149 -6.81 -13.15 -5.63
N LEU A 150 -5.73 -12.72 -4.99
CA LEU A 150 -5.63 -12.52 -3.55
C LEU A 150 -4.76 -11.30 -3.29
N VAL A 151 -5.27 -10.32 -2.55
CA VAL A 151 -4.42 -9.25 -1.99
C VAL A 151 -3.82 -9.77 -0.69
N CYS A 152 -2.51 -9.69 -0.55
CA CYS A 152 -1.78 -10.14 0.64
C CYS A 152 -0.59 -9.23 0.93
N ASP A 153 0.29 -9.67 1.83
CA ASP A 153 1.44 -8.87 2.30
C ASP A 153 1.00 -7.50 2.86
N LEU A 154 -0.15 -7.48 3.53
CA LEU A 154 -0.72 -6.26 4.10
C LEU A 154 0.08 -5.85 5.34
N GLN A 155 0.68 -4.67 5.29
CA GLN A 155 1.60 -4.17 6.29
C GLN A 155 1.63 -2.63 6.28
N GLY A 156 2.09 -2.03 7.36
CA GLY A 156 2.21 -0.58 7.48
C GLY A 156 2.04 -0.10 8.91
N VAL A 157 1.50 1.11 9.08
CA VAL A 157 1.29 1.73 10.39
C VAL A 157 -0.19 2.01 10.59
N GLY A 158 -0.80 1.38 11.59
CA GLY A 158 -2.24 1.49 11.85
C GLY A 158 -3.07 1.15 10.59
N PRO A 159 -4.03 1.99 10.18
CA PRO A 159 -4.89 1.67 9.04
C PRO A 159 -4.24 1.89 7.66
N ILE A 160 -2.99 2.36 7.62
CA ILE A 160 -2.31 2.74 6.36
C ILE A 160 -1.49 1.57 5.83
N ILE A 161 -1.83 1.12 4.62
CA ILE A 161 -1.22 -0.04 3.95
C ILE A 161 -0.09 0.43 3.03
N THR A 162 1.07 -0.20 3.12
CA THR A 162 2.14 -0.10 2.13
C THR A 162 2.61 -1.48 1.68
N GLU A 163 3.31 -1.50 0.55
CA GLU A 163 3.89 -2.70 -0.06
C GLU A 163 2.93 -3.89 -0.22
N PRO A 164 1.65 -3.69 -0.65
CA PRO A 164 0.77 -4.81 -0.88
C PRO A 164 1.27 -5.67 -2.04
N GLN A 165 0.89 -6.94 -2.01
CA GLN A 165 1.05 -7.87 -3.13
C GLN A 165 -0.32 -8.34 -3.61
N ILE A 166 -0.40 -8.66 -4.91
CA ILE A 166 -1.55 -9.32 -5.50
C ILE A 166 -1.03 -10.60 -6.13
N ILE A 167 -1.48 -11.73 -5.60
CA ILE A 167 -1.18 -13.05 -6.14
C ILE A 167 -2.33 -13.42 -7.07
N HIS A 168 -1.99 -13.91 -8.26
CA HIS A 168 -2.94 -14.48 -9.21
C HIS A 168 -2.76 -16.00 -9.22
N VAL A 169 -3.86 -16.73 -9.37
CA VAL A 169 -3.77 -18.16 -9.72
C VAL A 169 -3.26 -18.24 -11.16
N ASP A 170 -2.28 -19.12 -11.41
CA ASP A 170 -1.77 -19.37 -12.74
C ASP A 170 -2.93 -19.70 -13.68
N SER A 171 -3.07 -18.92 -14.76
CA SER A 171 -3.94 -19.28 -15.88
C SER A 171 -3.23 -20.37 -16.68
N SER A 172 -3.71 -21.60 -16.53
CA SER A 172 -3.35 -22.74 -17.38
C SER A 172 -3.76 -22.56 -18.84
#